data_AF-A0A7J0C1C5-F1
#
_entry.id   AF-A0A7J0C1C5-F1
#
_cell.length_a   1.000
_cell.length_b   1.000
_cell.length_c   1.000
_cell.angle_alpha   90.00
_cell.angle_beta   90.00
_cell.angle_gamma   90.00
#
_symmetry.space_group_name_H-M   'P 1'
#
loop_
_entity.id
_entity.type
_entity.pdbx_description
1 polymer ?
#
loop_
_entity_poly.entity_id
_entity_poly.type
_entity_poly.pdbx_seq_one_letter_code
_entity_poly.pdbx_strand_id
1 'polypeptide(L)'
;MSGLCKRGVGFTSLHEALDTTTPGGRLVFHVFAALAEFIRELIVQGTNEGLDAARARGARLGRPPAMTEEQVRHARDLLAARRTPSPRSPSSSASPGTRSTTTYPS
;
A
#
# COMPACT_ATOMS: atom_id res chain seq x y z
N MET A 1 -24.34 5.08 -5.60
CA MET A 1 -24.83 6.47 -5.76
C MET A 1 -23.72 7.45 -5.44
N SER A 2 -23.22 8.16 -6.46
CA SER A 2 -22.11 9.12 -6.39
C SER A 2 -22.36 10.23 -5.37
N GLY A 3 -21.30 10.71 -4.71
CA GLY A 3 -21.41 11.72 -3.65
C GLY A 3 -22.01 13.05 -4.09
N LEU A 4 -21.91 13.40 -5.39
CA LEU A 4 -22.49 14.62 -5.96
C LEU A 4 -24.02 14.56 -6.05
N CYS A 5 -24.57 13.43 -6.53
CA CYS A 5 -26.02 13.22 -6.58
C CYS A 5 -26.66 13.25 -5.19
N LYS A 6 -26.01 12.67 -4.18
CA LYS A 6 -26.49 12.74 -2.78
C LYS A 6 -26.56 14.16 -2.23
N ARG A 7 -25.79 15.08 -2.80
CA ARG A 7 -25.72 16.50 -2.42
C ARG A 7 -26.57 17.40 -3.32
N GLY A 8 -27.33 16.82 -4.26
CA GLY A 8 -28.13 17.59 -5.23
C GLY A 8 -27.31 18.37 -6.25
N VAL A 9 -26.04 18.01 -6.46
CA VAL A 9 -25.14 18.72 -7.38
C VAL A 9 -25.14 18.03 -8.75
N GLY A 10 -25.42 18.81 -9.79
CA GLY A 10 -25.30 18.39 -11.19
C GLY A 10 -23.85 18.44 -11.69
N PHE A 11 -23.50 17.49 -12.55
CA PHE A 11 -22.22 17.42 -13.25
C PHE A 11 -22.44 17.52 -14.76
N THR A 12 -21.67 18.40 -15.40
CA THR A 12 -21.67 18.58 -16.85
C THR A 12 -20.23 18.53 -17.37
N SER A 13 -19.96 17.63 -18.32
CA SER A 13 -18.72 17.61 -19.08
C SER A 13 -18.91 18.39 -20.38
N LEU A 14 -18.08 19.41 -20.59
CA LEU A 14 -18.12 20.25 -21.79
C LEU A 14 -17.54 19.55 -23.03
N HIS A 15 -16.57 18.66 -22.83
CA HIS A 15 -15.89 17.95 -23.91
C HIS A 15 -16.71 16.75 -24.40
N GLU A 16 -17.27 15.98 -23.46
CA GLU A 16 -18.03 14.76 -23.75
C GLU A 16 -19.53 15.02 -23.95
N ALA A 17 -19.96 16.28 -23.90
CA ALA A 17 -21.37 16.70 -23.93
C ALA A 17 -22.27 15.91 -22.95
N LEU A 18 -21.75 15.56 -21.77
CA LEU A 18 -22.45 14.74 -20.77
C LEU A 18 -23.04 15.62 -19.69
N ASP A 19 -24.37 15.65 -19.56
CA ASP A 19 -25.07 16.46 -18.56
C ASP A 19 -25.97 15.60 -17.65
N THR A 20 -25.50 15.37 -16.42
CA THR A 20 -26.23 14.57 -15.40
C THR A 20 -27.42 15.29 -14.77
N THR A 21 -27.69 16.55 -15.13
CA THR A 21 -28.95 17.21 -14.72
C THR A 21 -30.15 16.68 -15.52
N THR A 22 -29.91 16.13 -16.71
CA THR A 22 -30.94 15.51 -17.55
C THR A 22 -31.14 14.02 -17.22
N PRO A 23 -32.35 13.44 -17.39
CA PRO A 23 -32.57 12.00 -17.24
C PRO A 23 -31.67 11.15 -18.16
N GLY A 24 -31.48 11.58 -19.40
CA GLY A 24 -30.62 10.90 -20.37
C GLY A 24 -29.15 10.91 -19.96
N GLY A 25 -28.61 12.05 -19.52
CA GLY A 25 -27.21 12.12 -19.09
C GLY A 25 -26.94 11.36 -17.79
N ARG A 26 -27.93 11.21 -16.90
CA ARG A 26 -27.82 10.29 -15.75
C ARG A 26 -27.73 8.83 -16.19
N LEU A 27 -28.55 8.41 -17.16
CA LEU A 27 -28.49 7.06 -17.71
C LEU A 27 -27.10 6.77 -18.29
N VAL A 28 -26.60 7.64 -19.17
CA VAL A 28 -25.29 7.50 -19.80
C VAL A 28 -24.17 7.47 -18.75
N PHE A 29 -24.24 8.36 -17.74
CA PHE A 29 -23.30 8.37 -16.63
C PHE A 29 -23.30 7.04 -15.85
N HIS A 30 -24.46 6.43 -15.62
CA HIS A 30 -24.54 5.13 -14.96
C HIS A 30 -23.96 3.99 -15.80
N VAL A 31 -24.17 4.00 -17.12
CA VAL A 31 -23.55 3.03 -18.03
C VAL A 31 -22.03 3.15 -17.97
N PHE A 32 -21.48 4.37 -18.02
CA PHE A 32 -20.04 4.58 -17.89
C PHE A 32 -19.51 4.18 -16.51
N ALA A 33 -20.26 4.42 -15.44
CA ALA A 33 -19.88 3.96 -14.12
C ALA A 33 -19.77 2.43 -14.05
N ALA A 34 -20.77 1.71 -14.57
CA ALA A 34 -20.75 0.26 -14.63
C ALA A 34 -19.60 -0.27 -15.53
N LEU A 35 -19.35 0.40 -16.67
CA LEU A 35 -18.23 0.05 -17.55
C LEU A 35 -16.88 0.29 -16.87
N ALA A 36 -16.72 1.37 -16.11
CA ALA A 36 -15.50 1.66 -15.39
C ALA A 36 -15.24 0.63 -14.28
N GLU A 37 -16.28 0.17 -13.60
CA GLU A 37 -16.21 -0.94 -12.63
C GLU A 37 -15.75 -2.23 -13.32
N PHE A 38 -16.37 -2.59 -14.44
CA PHE A 38 -15.99 -3.77 -15.22
C PHE A 38 -14.53 -3.73 -15.70
N ILE A 39 -14.08 -2.59 -16.27
CA ILE A 39 -12.69 -2.44 -16.72
C ILE A 39 -11.72 -2.55 -15.54
N ARG A 40 -12.09 -2.01 -14.37
CA ARG A 40 -11.26 -2.15 -13.16
C ARG A 40 -11.11 -3.61 -12.76
N GLU A 41 -12.17 -4.40 -12.83
CA GLU A 41 -12.11 -5.84 -12.57
C GLU A 41 -11.19 -6.56 -13.57
N LEU A 42 -11.31 -6.26 -14.87
CA LEU A 42 -10.42 -6.84 -15.89
C LEU A 42 -8.94 -6.52 -15.64
N ILE A 43 -8.60 -5.28 -15.27
CA ILE A 43 -7.22 -4.89 -14.95
C ILE A 43 -6.69 -5.68 -13.75
N VAL A 44 -7.51 -5.87 -12.71
CA VAL A 44 -7.14 -6.65 -11.52
C VAL A 44 -6.92 -8.11 -11.90
N GLN A 45 -7.82 -8.70 -12.69
CA GLN A 45 -7.70 -10.08 -13.17
C GLN A 45 -6.39 -10.27 -13.95
N GLY A 46 -6.13 -9.44 -14.96
CA GLY A 46 -4.90 -9.54 -15.75
C GLY A 46 -3.63 -9.32 -14.92
N THR A 47 -3.68 -8.46 -13.90
CA THR A 47 -2.56 -8.29 -12.97
C THR A 47 -2.28 -9.57 -12.19
N ASN A 48 -3.32 -10.22 -11.66
CA ASN A 48 -3.17 -11.46 -10.91
C ASN A 48 -2.62 -12.59 -11.80
N GLU A 49 -3.15 -12.74 -13.01
CA GLU A 49 -2.64 -13.70 -14.00
C GLU A 49 -1.15 -13.46 -14.30
N GLY A 50 -0.76 -12.21 -14.49
CA GLY A 50 0.64 -11.84 -14.68
C GLY A 50 1.53 -12.18 -13.48
N LEU A 51 1.06 -11.94 -12.26
CA LEU A 51 1.77 -12.30 -11.02
C LEU A 51 1.89 -13.82 -10.87
N ASP A 52 0.84 -14.58 -11.17
CA ASP A 52 0.87 -16.05 -11.11
C ASP A 52 1.85 -16.62 -12.13
N ALA A 53 1.84 -16.12 -13.36
CA ALA A 53 2.81 -16.50 -14.37
C ALA A 53 4.25 -16.15 -13.94
N ALA A 54 4.46 -14.99 -13.30
CA ALA A 54 5.76 -14.60 -12.76
C ALA A 54 6.22 -15.53 -11.63
N ARG A 55 5.34 -15.89 -10.70
CA ARG A 55 5.61 -16.87 -9.64
C ARG A 55 5.98 -18.24 -10.23
N ALA A 56 5.25 -18.71 -11.24
CA ALA A 56 5.52 -19.97 -11.91
C ALA A 56 6.91 -20.00 -12.59
N ARG A 57 7.39 -18.85 -13.06
CA ARG A 57 8.77 -18.67 -13.58
C ARG A 57 9.83 -18.51 -12.48
N GLY A 58 9.45 -18.58 -11.20
CA GLY A 58 10.36 -18.39 -10.07
C GLY A 58 10.72 -16.93 -9.79
N ALA A 59 10.02 -15.96 -10.38
CA ALA A 59 10.27 -14.56 -10.12
C ALA A 59 9.88 -14.21 -8.68
N ARG A 60 10.77 -13.50 -7.99
CA ARG A 60 10.49 -13.01 -6.65
C ARG A 60 9.72 -11.70 -6.71
N LEU A 61 8.47 -11.74 -6.26
CA LEU A 61 7.58 -10.58 -6.19
C LEU A 61 7.77 -9.81 -4.88
N GLY A 62 7.53 -8.49 -4.92
CA GLY A 62 7.59 -7.62 -3.74
C GLY A 62 9.00 -7.09 -3.42
N ARG A 63 9.14 -6.50 -2.22
CA ARG A 63 10.39 -5.82 -1.82
C ARG A 63 11.53 -6.84 -1.63
N PRO A 64 12.75 -6.56 -2.15
CA PRO A 64 13.96 -7.30 -1.81
C PRO A 64 14.22 -7.28 -0.28
N PRO A 65 14.93 -8.28 0.27
CA PRO A 65 15.14 -8.35 1.71
C PRO A 65 16.19 -7.30 2.07
N ALA A 66 15.99 -6.59 3.17
CA ALA A 66 16.93 -5.56 3.58
C ALA A 66 18.25 -6.13 4.13
N MET A 67 18.26 -7.41 4.51
CA MET A 67 19.40 -8.09 5.15
C MET A 67 19.69 -9.40 4.44
N THR A 68 20.96 -9.79 4.38
CA THR A 68 21.38 -11.10 3.88
C THR A 68 20.99 -12.20 4.87
N GLU A 69 20.94 -13.45 4.42
CA GLU A 69 20.63 -14.59 5.31
C GLU A 69 21.60 -14.69 6.49
N GLU A 70 22.87 -14.35 6.28
CA GLU A 70 23.89 -14.37 7.32
C GLU A 70 23.63 -13.31 8.40
N GLN A 71 23.25 -12.09 7.98
CA GLN A 71 22.89 -11.02 8.91
C GLN A 71 21.64 -11.38 9.70
N VAL A 72 20.66 -12.03 9.07
CA VAL A 72 19.45 -12.52 9.75
C VAL A 72 19.80 -13.63 10.75
N ARG A 73 20.67 -14.58 10.38
CA ARG A 73 21.15 -15.65 11.26
C ARG A 73 21.88 -15.07 12.47
N HIS A 74 22.84 -14.18 12.24
CA HIS A 74 23.57 -13.52 13.30
C HIS A 74 22.66 -12.73 14.26
N ALA A 75 21.67 -11.99 13.71
CA ALA A 75 20.69 -11.28 14.54
C ALA A 75 19.84 -12.22 15.39
N ARG A 76 19.44 -13.39 14.86
CA ARG A 76 18.71 -14.42 15.61
C ARG A 76 19.58 -15.00 16.74
N ASP A 77 20.84 -15.28 16.48
CA ASP A 77 21.77 -15.83 17.47
C ASP A 77 21.99 -14.83 18.63
N LEU A 78 22.19 -13.54 18.32
CA LEU A 78 22.29 -12.48 19.33
C LEU A 78 21.02 -12.35 20.18
N LEU A 79 19.84 -12.48 19.57
CA LEU A 79 18.55 -12.45 20.29
C LEU A 79 18.38 -13.69 21.20
N ALA A 80 18.82 -14.86 20.77
CA ALA A 80 18.78 -16.10 21.55
C ALA A 80 19.73 -16.04 22.75
N ALA A 81 20.96 -15.56 22.55
CA ALA A 81 21.94 -15.33 23.62
C ALA A 81 21.47 -14.29 24.65
N ARG A 82 20.62 -13.33 24.24
CA ARG A 82 20.00 -12.36 25.14
C ARG A 82 18.83 -12.92 25.94
N ARG A 83 18.27 -14.08 25.55
CA ARG A 83 17.16 -14.77 26.24
C ARG A 83 17.61 -15.75 27.32
N THR A 84 18.86 -16.21 27.32
CA THR A 84 19.45 -16.82 28.52
C THR A 84 19.56 -15.72 29.58
N PRO A 85 18.87 -15.83 30.74
CA PRO A 85 19.04 -14.86 31.81
C PRO A 85 20.44 -15.04 32.35
N SER A 86 21.38 -14.25 31.82
CA SER A 86 22.67 -14.04 32.48
C SER A 86 22.34 -13.54 33.89
N PRO A 87 22.93 -14.12 34.96
CA PRO A 87 22.69 -13.65 36.32
C PRO A 87 23.05 -12.17 36.35
N ARG A 88 22.06 -11.32 36.69
CA ARG A 88 22.26 -9.88 36.85
C ARG A 88 23.41 -9.65 37.82
N SER A 89 24.56 -9.22 37.30
CA SER A 89 25.53 -8.46 38.08
C SER A 89 25.13 -6.98 38.01
N PRO A 90 24.78 -6.35 39.15
CA PRO A 90 24.47 -4.93 39.17
C PRO A 90 25.79 -4.16 39.34
N SER A 91 26.35 -3.64 38.25
CA SER A 91 27.33 -2.57 38.37
C SER A 91 27.48 -1.82 37.05
N SER A 92 27.17 -0.52 37.11
CA SER A 92 27.97 0.56 36.49
C SER A 92 28.10 0.55 34.96
N SER A 93 27.75 1.56 34.18
CA SER A 93 27.53 2.98 34.43
C SER A 93 26.89 3.56 33.16
N ALA A 94 25.85 4.37 33.33
CA ALA A 94 25.26 5.12 32.24
C ALA A 94 26.22 6.22 31.74
N SER A 95 26.33 6.38 30.42
CA SER A 95 26.58 7.68 29.79
C SER A 95 25.63 7.83 28.60
N PRO A 96 24.74 8.84 28.60
CA PRO A 96 23.76 9.04 27.54
C PRO A 96 24.30 9.98 26.45
N GLY A 97 24.34 9.50 25.22
CA GLY A 97 24.56 10.29 23.98
C GLY A 97 24.48 9.31 22.82
N THR A 98 23.58 9.41 21.84
CA THR A 98 23.25 10.59 21.04
C THR A 98 21.86 10.38 20.44
N ARG A 99 20.88 11.24 20.77
CA ARG A 99 19.64 11.34 20.00
C ARG A 99 19.86 12.40 18.94
N SER A 100 20.08 11.99 17.69
CA SER A 100 19.96 12.89 16.55
C SER A 100 18.48 12.98 16.16
N THR A 101 17.79 14.00 16.70
CA THR A 101 16.51 14.46 16.17
C THR A 101 16.77 15.33 14.96
N THR A 102 16.45 14.85 13.76
CA THR A 102 16.35 15.69 12.57
C THR A 102 15.05 16.47 12.64
N THR A 103 15.15 17.76 12.92
CA THR A 103 14.08 18.76 12.76
C THR A 103 14.05 19.23 11.30
N TYR A 104 12.88 19.21 10.67
CA TYR A 104 12.62 19.80 9.35
C TYR A 104 12.17 21.26 9.53
N PRO A 105 12.67 22.25 8.77
CA PRO A 105 12.12 23.60 8.80
C PRO A 105 10.86 23.72 7.92
N SER A 106 10.02 24.69 8.31
CA SER A 106 8.73 25.08 7.72
C SER A 106 8.84 25.73 6.35
#